data_AF-A0A2E7DLJ7-F1
#
_entry.id   AF-A0A2E7DLJ7-F1
#
_cell.length_a   1.000
_cell.length_b   1.000
_cell.length_c   1.000
_cell.angle_alpha   90.00
_cell.angle_beta   90.00
_cell.angle_gamma   90.00
#
_symmetry.space_group_name_H-M   'P 1'
#
loop_
_entity.id
_entity.type
_entity.pdbx_description
1 polymer ?
#
loop_
_entity_poly.entity_id
_entity_poly.type
_entity_poly.pdbx_seq_one_letter_code
_entity_poly.pdbx_strand_id
1 'polypeptide(L)' 'MIKVSNWIVVWTNGFYTHDFEDHWRVFEDLKEAEEFYKEKRNAKNTYSASLTLVLNSTDYDDNGELENNDE' A
#
# COMPACT_ATOMS: atom_id res chain seq x y z
N MET A 1 -8.72 4.96 -22.42
CA MET A 1 -9.58 4.70 -21.24
C MET A 1 -8.61 4.36 -20.13
N ILE A 2 -8.43 5.19 -19.09
CA ILE A 2 -7.38 4.93 -18.09
C ILE A 2 -7.76 3.64 -17.37
N LYS A 3 -6.94 2.60 -17.55
CA LYS A 3 -7.06 1.34 -16.82
C LYS A 3 -6.60 1.65 -15.40
N VAL A 4 -7.56 1.88 -14.51
CA VAL A 4 -7.24 2.10 -13.10
C VAL A 4 -6.75 0.77 -12.56
N SER A 5 -5.44 0.64 -12.37
CA SER A 5 -4.87 -0.46 -11.63
C SER A 5 -5.37 -0.31 -10.19
N ASN A 6 -6.38 -1.10 -9.81
CA ASN A 6 -7.07 -0.98 -8.51
C ASN A 6 -6.22 -1.58 -7.38
N TRP A 7 -4.95 -1.21 -7.30
CA TRP A 7 -4.13 -1.54 -6.15
C TRP A 7 -4.61 -0.68 -4.98
N ILE A 8 -4.59 -1.27 -3.80
CA ILE A 8 -4.98 -0.64 -2.55
C ILE A 8 -3.80 -0.73 -1.61
N VAL A 9 -3.31 0.42 -1.15
CA VAL A 9 -2.17 0.48 -0.24
C VAL A 9 -2.69 0.76 1.17
N VAL A 10 -2.30 -0.10 2.11
CA VAL A 10 -2.42 0.19 3.53
C VAL A 10 -1.10 0.74 4.02
N TRP A 11 -1.09 2.01 4.43
CA TRP A 11 0.06 2.63 5.11
C TRP A 11 -0.15 2.58 6.61
N THR A 12 0.88 2.26 7.35
CA THR A 12 0.88 2.25 8.81
C THR A 12 2.16 2.87 9.32
N ASN A 13 2.03 3.64 10.38
CA ASN A 13 3.14 4.25 11.06
C ASN A 13 3.10 3.87 12.54
N GLY A 14 4.23 3.44 13.11
CA GLY A 14 4.26 2.89 14.46
C GLY A 14 5.64 2.70 15.07
N PHE A 15 5.66 2.31 16.34
CA PHE A 15 6.89 1.83 17.00
C PHE A 15 7.03 0.32 16.80
N TYR A 16 7.96 -0.06 15.93
CA TYR A 16 8.45 -1.42 15.85
C TYR A 16 9.85 -1.38 16.46
N THR A 17 10.03 -2.08 17.59
CA THR A 17 11.35 -2.20 18.25
C THR A 17 12.05 -0.89 18.67
N HIS A 18 11.29 0.09 19.20
CA HIS A 18 11.79 1.41 19.72
C HIS A 18 12.18 2.44 18.65
N ASP A 19 12.12 2.07 17.37
CA ASP A 19 12.27 2.99 16.26
C ASP A 19 10.91 3.24 15.58
N PHE A 20 10.76 4.44 15.05
CA PHE A 20 9.59 4.85 14.29
C PHE A 20 9.75 4.33 12.87
N GLU A 21 8.90 3.38 12.48
CA GLU A 21 8.97 2.75 11.16
C GLU A 21 7.67 2.95 10.38
N ASP A 22 7.85 3.35 9.12
CA ASP A 22 6.80 3.36 8.12
C ASP A 22 6.70 1.98 7.47
N HIS A 23 5.51 1.39 7.49
CA HIS A 23 5.22 0.18 6.75
C HIS A 23 4.08 0.42 5.79
N TRP A 24 4.18 -0.19 4.61
CA TRP A 24 3.10 -0.24 3.65
C TRP A 24 2.94 -1.66 3.10
N ARG A 25 1.72 -1.99 2.72
CA ARG A 25 1.40 -3.23 2.03
C ARG A 25 0.36 -2.96 0.95
N VAL A 26 0.52 -3.62 -0.20
CA VAL A 26 -0.38 -3.47 -1.34
C VAL A 26 -1.26 -4.70 -1.49
N PHE A 27 -2.49 -4.47 -1.92
CA PHE A 27 -3.54 -5.45 -2.12
C PHE A 27 -4.23 -5.20 -3.46
N GLU A 28 -4.67 -6.26 -4.13
CA GLU A 28 -5.55 -6.15 -5.32
C GLU A 28 -7.03 -6.35 -4.95
N ASP A 29 -7.31 -6.94 -3.78
CA ASP A 29 -8.65 -7.14 -3.25
C ASP A 29 -8.96 -6.17 -2.10
N LEU A 30 -10.11 -5.48 -2.20
CA LEU A 30 -10.53 -4.48 -1.22
C LEU A 30 -10.84 -5.09 0.15
N LYS A 31 -11.44 -6.29 0.18
CA LYS A 31 -11.82 -6.93 1.43
C LYS A 31 -10.57 -7.33 2.21
N GLU A 32 -9.57 -7.91 1.56
CA GLU A 32 -8.28 -8.23 2.16
C GLU A 32 -7.57 -6.99 2.70
N ALA A 33 -7.56 -5.90 1.92
CA ALA A 33 -6.98 -4.62 2.34
C ALA A 33 -7.67 -4.05 3.59
N GLU A 34 -9.01 -4.09 3.62
CA GLU A 34 -9.78 -3.65 4.79
C GLU A 34 -9.53 -4.51 6.03
N GLU A 35 -9.44 -5.83 5.88
CA GLU A 35 -9.17 -6.76 6.99
C GLU A 35 -7.80 -6.47 7.59
N PHE A 36 -6.76 -6.30 6.75
CA PHE A 36 -5.43 -5.92 7.22
C PHE A 36 -5.41 -4.53 7.86
N TYR A 37 -6.08 -3.54 7.27
CA TYR A 37 -6.23 -2.21 7.88
C TYR A 37 -6.90 -2.27 9.26
N LYS A 38 -7.96 -3.07 9.42
CA LYS A 38 -8.65 -3.27 10.71
C LYS A 38 -7.75 -3.93 11.75
N GLU A 39 -6.90 -4.86 11.34
CA GLU A 39 -5.87 -5.44 12.22
C GLU A 39 -4.89 -4.37 12.69
N LYS A 40 -4.32 -3.59 11.77
CA LYS A 40 -3.27 -2.62 12.08
C LYS A 40 -3.78 -1.40 12.85
N ARG A 41 -4.94 -0.85 12.53
CA ARG A 41 -5.50 0.31 13.27
C ARG A 41 -5.75 -0.01 14.75
N ASN A 42 -5.91 -1.28 15.09
CA ASN A 42 -6.14 -1.74 16.46
C ASN A 42 -4.84 -2.22 17.16
N ALA A 43 -3.71 -2.22 16.45
CA ALA A 43 -2.45 -2.64 17.03
C ALA A 43 -1.93 -1.57 18.00
N LYS A 44 -1.45 -2.02 19.16
CA LYS A 44 -1.01 -1.16 20.28
C LYS A 44 0.08 -0.15 19.90
N ASN A 45 0.86 -0.45 18.86
CA ASN A 45 2.01 0.35 18.46
C ASN A 45 1.75 1.17 17.19
N THR A 46 0.52 1.23 16.70
CA THR A 46 0.18 1.98 15.48
C THR A 46 -0.34 3.37 15.86
N TYR A 47 0.32 4.42 15.37
CA TYR A 47 -0.11 5.82 15.54
C TYR A 47 -1.06 6.26 14.44
N SER A 48 -0.75 5.90 13.20
CA SER A 48 -1.60 6.16 12.06
C SER A 48 -1.71 4.93 11.17
N ALA A 49 -2.88 4.76 10.59
CA ALA A 49 -3.14 3.80 9.54
C ALA A 49 -4.03 4.48 8.50
N SER A 50 -3.78 4.24 7.22
CA SER A 50 -4.62 4.70 6.13
C SER A 50 -4.81 3.61 5.09
N LEU A 51 -5.97 3.64 4.43
CA LEU A 51 -6.33 2.77 3.31
C LEU A 51 -6.51 3.67 2.09
N THR A 52 -5.69 3.46 1.06
CA THR A 52 -5.62 4.37 -0.10
C THR A 52 -5.78 3.58 -1.39
N LEU A 53 -6.70 4.02 -2.25
CA LEU A 53 -6.81 3.51 -3.62
C LEU A 53 -5.72 4.15 -4.50
N VAL A 54 -4.99 3.34 -5.25
CA VAL A 54 -4.01 3.81 -6.21
C VAL A 54 -4.74 4.31 -7.45
N LEU A 55 -4.57 5.60 -7.76
CA LEU A 55 -5.20 6.22 -8.94
C LEU A 55 -4.42 5.93 -10.22
N ASN A 56 -3.09 5.95 -10.13
CA ASN A 56 -2.15 5.61 -11.19
C ASN A 56 -0.94 4.88 -10.56
N SER A 57 -0.43 3.85 -11.23
CA SER A 57 0.82 3.17 -10.86
C SER A 57 1.79 3.20 -12.04
N THR A 58 3.07 3.01 -11.74
CA THR A 58 4.14 2.90 -12.73
C THR A 58 5.06 1.78 -12.31
N ASP A 59 5.26 0.82 -13.21
CA ASP A 59 6.09 -0.34 -12.99
C ASP A 59 7.42 -0.17 -13.73
N TYR A 60 8.51 -0.59 -13.08
CA TYR A 60 9.86 -0.56 -13.60
C TYR A 60 10.38 -1.98 -13.71
N ASP A 61 11.17 -2.27 -14.73
CA ASP A 61 11.82 -3.56 -14.90
C ASP A 61 13.00 -3.76 -13.93
N ASP A 62 13.63 -4.93 -13.98
CA ASP A 62 14.81 -5.25 -13.15
C ASP A 62 16.03 -4.34 -13.43
N ASN A 63 16.03 -3.62 -14.55
CA ASN A 63 17.08 -2.65 -14.90
C ASN A 63 16.73 -1.24 -14.43
N GLY A 64 15.54 -1.03 -13.84
CA GLY A 64 15.03 0.27 -13.42
C GLY A 64 14.47 1.11 -14.58
N GLU A 65 14.24 0.52 -15.74
CA GLU A 65 13.64 1.16 -16.90
C GLU A 65 12.11 1.04 -16.80
N LEU A 66 11.39 2.06 -17.30
CA LEU A 66 9.93 2.02 -17.34
C LEU A 66 9.46 0.88 -18.25
N GLU A 67 8.61 -0.01 -17.73
CA GLU A 67 7.86 -0.90 -18.61
C GLU A 67 6.89 -0.03 -19.42
N ASN A 68 7.17 0.14 -20.71
CA ASN A 68 6.30 0.89 -21.63
C ASN A 68 4.98 0.14 -21.79
N ASN A 69 4.06 0.34 -20.85
CA ASN A 69 2.68 -0.07 -20.93
C ASN A 69 1.84 1.02 -21.61
N ASP A 70 2.25 1.43 -22.81
CA ASP A 70 1.41 2.27 -23.69
C ASP A 70 0.31 1.39 -24.32
N GLU A 71 -0.80 1.19 -23.60
CA GLU A 71 -2.10 0.75 -24.13
C GLU A 71 -3.22 1.75 -23.83
#